data_AF-A0AAD2G7K9-F1
#
_entry.id   AF-A0AAD2G7K9-F1
#
_cell.length_a   1.000
_cell.length_b   1.000
_cell.length_c   1.000
_cell.angle_alpha   90.00
_cell.angle_beta   90.00
_cell.angle_gamma   90.00
#
_symmetry.space_group_name_H-M   'P 1'
#
loop_
_entity.id
_entity.type
_entity.pdbx_description
1 polymer ?
#
loop_
_entity_poly.entity_id
_entity_poly.type
_entity_poly.pdbx_seq_one_letter_code
_entity_poly.pdbx_strand_id
1 'polypeptide(L)'
;MDLPYILFFVLFLGTLQATNGFTTSGRIPHLRLLSNSGEVVSSSSCCLFVETTLSEAEADLLPSIREAIEETGDELAIPSWIEAIELVCSKTGLPEDSAEIALAKANGWRAWVKVTSKFAKKYMKTYIPKKDKLEAALDWAITGPLQFSEEQLAAAVVRTPEVYLMEPEKNFEKARSVAPKAFQNTEQFTELATSDPSVLSLTFNCVDSGCNSECGNCWVSYDNRKRIKQPDIFD
;
A
#
# COMPACT_ATOMS: atom_id res chain seq x y z
N MET A 1 -38.29 20.82 36.30
CA MET A 1 -38.95 19.87 35.37
C MET A 1 -37.85 18.97 34.81
N ASP A 2 -37.16 18.16 35.60
CA ASP A 2 -37.63 17.02 36.41
C ASP A 2 -38.40 15.99 35.58
N LEU A 3 -37.67 15.04 34.97
CA LEU A 3 -37.60 13.64 35.42
C LEU A 3 -36.67 12.79 34.51
N PRO A 4 -35.90 11.85 35.08
CA PRO A 4 -34.95 10.98 34.37
C PRO A 4 -35.54 9.58 34.08
N TYR A 5 -35.06 8.91 33.02
CA TYR A 5 -35.36 7.49 32.75
C TYR A 5 -34.10 6.63 32.71
N ILE A 6 -33.82 6.05 33.88
CA ILE A 6 -33.63 4.61 34.20
C ILE A 6 -33.11 3.68 33.06
N LEU A 7 -31.83 3.29 33.22
CA LEU A 7 -31.25 1.93 33.17
C LEU A 7 -32.08 0.75 32.64
N PHE A 8 -31.51 0.00 31.68
CA PHE A 8 -31.61 -1.47 31.68
C PHE A 8 -30.29 -2.14 31.25
N PHE A 9 -29.79 -2.97 32.15
CA PHE A 9 -28.69 -3.93 32.02
C PHE A 9 -29.09 -5.11 31.13
N VAL A 10 -28.20 -5.56 30.24
CA VAL A 10 -28.02 -7.00 29.95
C VAL A 10 -26.53 -7.29 29.79
N LEU A 11 -25.94 -7.84 30.86
CA LEU A 11 -24.63 -8.50 30.83
C LEU A 11 -24.80 -9.90 30.24
N PHE A 12 -24.14 -10.17 29.11
CA PHE A 12 -23.99 -11.54 28.60
C PHE A 12 -22.59 -12.05 28.97
N LEU A 13 -22.51 -12.74 30.11
CA LEU A 13 -21.33 -13.50 30.53
C LEU A 13 -21.43 -14.91 29.94
N GLY A 14 -20.82 -15.10 28.78
CA GLY A 14 -20.61 -16.41 28.18
C GLY A 14 -19.27 -17.00 28.63
N THR A 15 -19.30 -17.85 29.65
CA THR A 15 -18.17 -18.72 30.04
C THR A 15 -18.07 -19.89 29.06
N LEU A 16 -16.97 -19.98 28.32
CA LEU A 16 -16.59 -21.18 27.56
C LEU A 16 -15.34 -21.80 28.21
N GLN A 17 -15.56 -22.96 28.81
CA GLN A 17 -14.52 -23.83 29.37
C GLN A 17 -13.87 -24.67 28.26
N ALA A 18 -12.53 -24.65 28.30
CA ALA A 18 -11.55 -25.73 28.08
C ALA A 18 -11.89 -26.94 27.20
N THR A 19 -10.95 -27.28 26.30
CA THR A 19 -10.36 -28.63 26.24
C THR A 19 -8.89 -28.59 25.82
N ASN A 20 -8.07 -29.31 26.59
CA ASN A 20 -6.68 -29.68 26.31
C ASN A 20 -6.63 -30.89 25.36
N GLY A 21 -5.59 -30.96 24.54
CA GLY A 21 -5.17 -32.13 23.77
C GLY A 21 -4.45 -31.66 22.51
N PHE A 22 -3.33 -32.22 22.05
CA PHE A 22 -2.65 -33.46 22.35
C PHE A 22 -1.25 -33.33 21.73
N THR A 23 -0.21 -33.71 22.45
CA THR A 23 1.18 -33.72 21.94
C THR A 23 1.42 -35.00 21.13
N THR A 24 1.80 -34.88 19.86
CA THR A 24 2.49 -35.97 19.15
C THR A 24 3.75 -35.44 18.48
N SER A 25 4.87 -35.76 19.13
CA SER A 25 6.24 -35.64 18.60
C SER A 25 6.46 -36.69 17.50
N GLY A 26 6.35 -36.29 16.24
CA GLY A 26 6.77 -37.08 15.10
C GLY A 26 8.20 -36.75 14.70
N ARG A 27 9.12 -37.71 14.87
CA ARG A 27 10.48 -37.67 14.30
C ARG A 27 10.37 -37.70 12.76
N ILE A 28 10.88 -36.67 12.10
CA ILE A 28 11.11 -36.69 10.65
C ILE A 28 12.53 -37.23 10.40
N PRO A 29 12.70 -38.26 9.54
CA PRO A 29 14.02 -38.77 9.20
C PRO A 29 14.79 -37.81 8.26
N HIS A 30 16.10 -37.78 8.47
CA HIS A 30 17.11 -37.16 7.62
C HIS A 30 16.91 -37.50 6.13
N LEU A 31 16.53 -36.52 5.33
CA LEU A 31 16.68 -36.55 3.87
C LEU A 31 17.99 -35.87 3.50
N ARG A 32 18.89 -36.64 2.86
CA ARG A 32 20.09 -36.16 2.18
C ARG A 32 19.67 -35.30 0.99
N LEU A 33 20.05 -34.03 0.99
CA LEU A 33 20.01 -33.20 -0.20
C LEU A 33 21.30 -33.41 -1.00
N LEU A 34 21.12 -33.99 -2.19
CA LEU A 34 22.11 -34.05 -3.25
C LEU A 34 22.31 -32.63 -3.80
N SER A 35 23.59 -32.27 -3.94
CA SER A 35 24.07 -31.09 -4.64
C SER A 35 23.63 -31.14 -6.11
N ASN A 36 22.63 -30.35 -6.46
CA ASN A 36 22.27 -30.07 -7.85
C ASN A 36 22.89 -28.72 -8.23
N SER A 37 24.02 -28.78 -8.95
CA SER A 37 24.60 -27.66 -9.69
C SER A 37 23.73 -27.39 -10.90
N GLY A 38 22.67 -26.61 -10.69
CA GLY A 38 21.79 -26.10 -11.74
C GLY A 38 22.34 -24.79 -12.30
N GLU A 39 22.52 -24.76 -13.62
CA GLU A 39 22.89 -23.58 -14.40
C GLU A 39 21.94 -22.42 -14.09
N VAL A 40 22.52 -21.24 -13.84
CA VAL A 40 21.81 -19.97 -13.68
C VAL A 40 21.27 -19.57 -15.04
N VAL A 41 20.07 -20.05 -15.38
CA VAL A 41 19.31 -19.54 -16.52
C VAL A 41 18.89 -18.12 -16.15
N SER A 42 19.58 -17.15 -16.75
CA SER A 42 19.26 -15.73 -16.69
C SER A 42 17.79 -15.53 -17.08
N SER A 43 16.93 -15.41 -16.07
CA SER A 43 15.53 -15.10 -16.22
C SER A 43 15.45 -13.68 -16.77
N SER A 44 15.28 -13.57 -18.08
CA SER A 44 14.97 -12.30 -18.75
C SER A 44 13.70 -11.76 -18.11
N SER A 45 13.93 -10.79 -17.22
CA SER A 45 12.93 -10.07 -16.46
C SER A 45 11.80 -9.66 -17.38
N CYS A 46 10.62 -10.16 -17.08
CA CYS A 46 9.37 -9.87 -17.76
C CYS A 46 9.01 -8.42 -17.44
N CYS A 47 9.65 -7.46 -18.12
CA CYS A 47 9.20 -6.07 -18.18
C CYS A 47 7.92 -6.05 -19.01
N LEU A 48 6.83 -6.56 -18.43
CA LEU A 48 5.49 -6.40 -18.97
C LEU A 48 5.26 -4.90 -19.05
N PHE A 49 5.21 -4.39 -20.28
CA PHE A 49 4.59 -3.11 -20.58
C PHE A 49 3.16 -3.20 -20.02
N VAL A 50 2.95 -2.66 -18.82
CA VAL A 50 1.62 -2.53 -18.26
C VAL A 50 1.01 -1.35 -18.99
N GLU A 51 0.37 -1.63 -20.11
CA GLU A 51 -0.58 -0.70 -20.73
C GLU A 51 -1.67 -0.47 -19.69
N THR A 52 -1.47 0.58 -18.88
CA THR A 52 -2.33 0.88 -17.74
C THR A 52 -3.56 1.57 -18.30
N THR A 53 -4.48 0.76 -18.83
CA THR A 53 -5.78 1.25 -19.28
C THR A 53 -6.58 1.63 -18.03
N LEU A 54 -6.88 2.92 -17.92
CA LEU A 54 -7.78 3.40 -16.87
C LEU A 54 -9.14 2.74 -17.08
N SER A 55 -9.70 2.12 -16.04
CA SER A 55 -11.05 1.55 -16.17
C SER A 55 -12.07 2.67 -16.41
N GLU A 56 -13.09 2.44 -17.22
CA GLU A 56 -14.16 3.42 -17.49
C GLU A 56 -14.75 3.98 -16.18
N ALA A 57 -14.98 3.11 -15.19
CA ALA A 57 -15.48 3.49 -13.87
C ALA A 57 -14.53 4.40 -13.06
N GLU A 58 -13.24 4.45 -13.38
CA GLU A 58 -12.31 5.42 -12.79
C GLU A 58 -12.27 6.72 -13.58
N ALA A 59 -12.35 6.67 -14.91
CA ALA A 59 -12.45 7.87 -15.75
C ALA A 59 -13.70 8.69 -15.40
N ASP A 60 -14.84 8.02 -15.18
CA ASP A 60 -16.11 8.66 -14.79
C ASP A 60 -16.05 9.40 -13.44
N LEU A 61 -15.04 9.10 -12.60
CA LEU A 61 -14.88 9.77 -11.30
C LEU A 61 -14.14 11.11 -11.40
N LEU A 62 -13.37 11.33 -12.45
CA LEU A 62 -12.52 12.52 -12.58
C LEU A 62 -13.30 13.84 -12.53
N PRO A 63 -14.44 14.00 -13.23
CA PRO A 63 -15.24 15.21 -13.13
C PRO A 63 -15.70 15.49 -11.70
N SER A 64 -16.14 14.46 -10.97
CA SER A 64 -16.57 14.61 -9.56
C SER A 64 -15.41 14.91 -8.61
N ILE A 65 -14.20 14.47 -8.90
CA ILE A 65 -13.00 14.81 -8.14
C ILE A 65 -12.66 16.30 -8.33
N ARG A 66 -12.65 16.77 -9.58
CA ARG A 66 -12.36 18.17 -9.91
C ARG A 66 -13.38 19.11 -9.27
N GLU A 67 -14.68 18.80 -9.37
CA GLU A 67 -15.76 19.53 -8.70
C GLU A 67 -15.58 19.55 -7.17
N ALA A 68 -15.26 18.41 -6.56
CA ALA A 68 -15.03 18.32 -5.12
C ALA A 68 -13.83 19.15 -4.63
N ILE A 69 -12.79 19.29 -5.45
CA ILE A 69 -11.63 20.12 -5.14
C ILE A 69 -12.01 21.61 -5.23
N GLU A 70 -12.79 22.00 -6.24
CA GLU A 70 -13.30 23.37 -6.39
C GLU A 70 -14.21 23.76 -5.22
N GLU A 71 -15.06 22.84 -4.74
CA GLU A 71 -15.94 23.04 -3.58
C GLU A 71 -15.20 23.36 -2.26
N THR A 72 -13.87 23.16 -2.20
CA THR A 72 -13.09 23.54 -1.01
C THR A 72 -13.07 25.05 -0.76
N GLY A 73 -13.32 25.86 -1.80
CA GLY A 73 -13.29 27.32 -1.74
C GLY A 73 -11.89 27.92 -1.64
N ASP A 74 -10.83 27.13 -1.83
CA ASP A 74 -9.46 27.62 -1.96
C ASP A 74 -9.15 27.90 -3.44
N GLU A 75 -8.97 29.18 -3.77
CA GLU A 75 -8.71 29.66 -5.14
C GLU A 75 -7.45 29.03 -5.77
N LEU A 76 -6.51 28.55 -4.95
CA LEU A 76 -5.27 27.92 -5.41
C LEU A 76 -5.37 26.39 -5.50
N ALA A 77 -6.48 25.78 -5.08
CA ALA A 77 -6.62 24.32 -5.05
C ALA A 77 -6.55 23.69 -6.44
N ILE A 78 -7.31 24.22 -7.42
CA ILE A 78 -7.33 23.71 -8.79
C ILE A 78 -5.98 23.92 -9.51
N PRO A 79 -5.38 25.13 -9.50
CA PRO A 79 -4.04 25.32 -10.08
C PRO A 79 -3.00 24.38 -9.46
N SER A 80 -2.97 24.25 -8.13
CA SER A 80 -2.03 23.35 -7.44
C SER A 80 -2.26 21.89 -7.79
N TRP A 81 -3.52 21.50 -8.01
CA TRP A 81 -3.89 20.15 -8.45
C TRP A 81 -3.37 19.85 -9.86
N ILE A 82 -3.59 20.77 -10.81
CA ILE A 82 -3.11 20.64 -12.19
C ILE A 82 -1.57 20.55 -12.22
N GLU A 83 -0.87 21.43 -11.50
CA GLU A 83 0.59 21.38 -11.42
C GLU A 83 1.10 20.05 -10.83
N ALA A 84 0.38 19.48 -9.87
CA ALA A 84 0.73 18.18 -9.32
C ALA A 84 0.52 17.04 -10.33
N ILE A 85 -0.55 17.08 -11.13
CA ILE A 85 -0.78 16.12 -12.21
C ILE A 85 0.34 16.19 -13.24
N GLU A 86 0.65 17.38 -13.74
CA GLU A 86 1.73 17.61 -14.71
C GLU A 86 3.08 17.08 -14.20
N LEU A 87 3.38 17.33 -12.91
CA LEU A 87 4.59 16.83 -12.28
C LEU A 87 4.63 15.29 -12.27
N VAL A 88 3.54 14.62 -11.85
CA VAL A 88 3.46 13.15 -11.86
C VAL A 88 3.62 12.62 -13.29
N CYS A 89 2.91 13.19 -14.27
CA CYS A 89 3.05 12.81 -15.68
C CYS A 89 4.51 12.92 -16.14
N SER A 90 5.17 14.05 -15.86
CA SER A 90 6.54 14.30 -16.30
C SER A 90 7.59 13.35 -15.71
N LYS A 91 7.38 12.89 -14.47
CA LYS A 91 8.34 12.03 -13.76
C LYS A 91 8.09 10.54 -13.99
N THR A 92 6.87 10.17 -14.39
CA THR A 92 6.44 8.76 -14.47
C THR A 92 6.02 8.32 -15.86
N GLY A 93 5.83 9.24 -16.81
CA GLY A 93 5.29 8.92 -18.13
C GLY A 93 3.83 8.47 -18.12
N LEU A 94 3.14 8.54 -16.98
CA LEU A 94 1.73 8.19 -16.88
C LEU A 94 0.87 9.16 -17.70
N PRO A 95 -0.21 8.66 -18.34
CA PRO A 95 -1.20 9.55 -18.94
C PRO A 95 -1.90 10.37 -17.85
N GLU A 96 -2.34 11.57 -18.22
CA GLU A 96 -2.93 12.57 -17.33
C GLU A 96 -4.02 12.00 -16.42
N ASP A 97 -4.99 11.30 -17.00
CA ASP A 97 -6.11 10.70 -16.26
C ASP A 97 -5.65 9.67 -15.21
N SER A 98 -4.63 8.85 -15.54
CA SER A 98 -4.08 7.87 -14.61
C SER A 98 -3.28 8.53 -13.49
N ALA A 99 -2.52 9.59 -13.82
CA ALA A 99 -1.80 10.39 -12.84
C ALA A 99 -2.75 11.10 -11.87
N GLU A 100 -3.85 11.67 -12.38
CA GLU A 100 -4.87 12.32 -11.57
C GLU A 100 -5.58 11.32 -10.64
N ILE A 101 -5.92 10.12 -11.11
CA ILE A 101 -6.50 9.07 -10.26
C ILE A 101 -5.52 8.60 -9.19
N ALA A 102 -4.22 8.47 -9.52
CA ALA A 102 -3.19 8.13 -8.54
C ALA A 102 -3.07 9.22 -7.46
N LEU A 103 -3.04 10.50 -7.85
CA LEU A 103 -3.04 11.62 -6.91
C LEU A 103 -4.30 11.67 -6.05
N ALA A 104 -5.47 11.41 -6.63
CA ALA A 104 -6.74 11.37 -5.92
C ALA A 104 -6.82 10.21 -4.92
N LYS A 105 -6.20 9.06 -5.23
CA LYS A 105 -6.03 7.95 -4.28
C LYS A 105 -5.11 8.37 -3.13
N ALA A 106 -3.90 8.82 -3.44
CA ALA A 106 -2.89 9.26 -2.46
C ALA A 106 -3.44 10.29 -1.46
N ASN A 107 -4.21 11.25 -1.94
CA ASN A 107 -4.69 12.38 -1.14
C ASN A 107 -6.12 12.22 -0.62
N GLY A 108 -6.71 11.02 -0.74
CA GLY A 108 -8.03 10.69 -0.16
C GLY A 108 -9.25 11.20 -0.93
N TRP A 109 -9.08 11.98 -2.00
CA TRP A 109 -10.16 12.53 -2.83
C TRP A 109 -11.01 11.45 -3.48
N ARG A 110 -10.39 10.38 -3.99
CA ARG A 110 -11.14 9.27 -4.61
C ARG A 110 -12.10 8.61 -3.63
N ALA A 111 -11.69 8.43 -2.37
CA ALA A 111 -12.57 7.88 -1.35
C ALA A 111 -13.66 8.88 -1.00
N TRP A 112 -13.31 10.17 -0.88
CA TRP A 112 -14.25 11.24 -0.54
C TRP A 112 -15.39 11.36 -1.55
N VAL A 113 -15.11 11.32 -2.85
CA VAL A 113 -16.16 11.41 -3.90
C VAL A 113 -17.07 10.19 -3.92
N LYS A 114 -16.55 9.00 -3.61
CA LYS A 114 -17.33 7.75 -3.58
C LYS A 114 -18.30 7.67 -2.40
N VAL A 115 -18.03 8.41 -1.32
CA VAL A 115 -18.89 8.40 -0.13
C VAL A 115 -20.11 9.29 -0.39
N THR A 116 -21.31 8.69 -0.36
CA THR A 116 -22.57 9.42 -0.59
C THR A 116 -23.05 10.20 0.64
N SER A 117 -22.68 9.75 1.84
CA SER A 117 -23.12 10.37 3.09
C SER A 117 -22.35 11.66 3.39
N LYS A 118 -23.05 12.81 3.38
CA LYS A 118 -22.50 14.11 3.80
C LYS A 118 -21.92 14.07 5.22
N PHE A 119 -22.55 13.30 6.11
CA PHE A 119 -22.06 13.14 7.47
C PHE A 119 -20.68 12.44 7.49
N ALA A 120 -20.52 11.37 6.73
CA ALA A 120 -19.24 10.66 6.65
C ALA A 120 -18.13 11.53 6.02
N LYS A 121 -18.45 12.29 4.96
CA LYS A 121 -17.52 13.23 4.31
C LYS A 121 -16.90 14.24 5.29
N LYS A 122 -17.64 14.69 6.31
CA LYS A 122 -17.15 15.61 7.35
C LYS A 122 -15.96 15.06 8.17
N TYR A 123 -15.84 13.73 8.27
CA TYR A 123 -14.78 13.07 9.03
C TYR A 123 -13.64 12.54 8.14
N MET A 124 -13.77 12.67 6.83
CA MET A 124 -12.72 12.29 5.89
C MET A 124 -11.74 13.44 5.73
N LYS A 125 -10.45 13.11 5.68
CA LYS A 125 -9.40 14.08 5.42
C LYS A 125 -8.96 13.96 3.97
N THR A 126 -8.99 15.07 3.27
CA THR A 126 -8.41 15.22 1.94
C THR A 126 -7.34 16.29 1.97
N TYR A 127 -6.40 16.23 1.04
CA TYR A 127 -5.27 17.16 0.99
C TYR A 127 -5.04 17.64 -0.44
N ILE A 128 -4.70 18.91 -0.60
CA ILE A 128 -4.14 19.41 -1.85
C ILE A 128 -2.63 19.18 -1.79
N PRO A 129 -2.05 18.44 -2.75
CA PRO A 129 -0.62 18.17 -2.77
C PRO A 129 0.17 19.47 -2.90
N LYS A 130 1.27 19.57 -2.16
CA LYS A 130 2.24 20.66 -2.32
C LYS A 130 3.29 20.21 -3.32
N LYS A 131 3.47 20.97 -4.40
CA LYS A 131 4.41 20.66 -5.48
C LYS A 131 5.79 20.27 -4.97
N ASP A 132 6.43 21.10 -4.15
CA ASP A 132 7.78 20.84 -3.64
C ASP A 132 7.91 19.52 -2.88
N LYS A 133 6.87 19.14 -2.12
CA LYS A 133 6.86 17.87 -1.38
C LYS A 133 6.68 16.68 -2.30
N LEU A 134 5.81 16.81 -3.29
CA LEU A 134 5.56 15.78 -4.29
C LEU A 134 6.79 15.57 -5.17
N GLU A 135 7.45 16.65 -5.57
CA GLU A 135 8.71 16.61 -6.33
C GLU A 135 9.80 15.91 -5.54
N ALA A 136 10.01 16.29 -4.28
CA ALA A 136 10.97 15.63 -3.40
C ALA A 136 10.66 14.13 -3.21
N ALA A 137 9.39 13.76 -3.09
CA ALA A 137 8.97 12.36 -2.98
C ALA A 137 9.31 11.55 -4.23
N LEU A 138 9.02 12.08 -5.42
CA LEU A 138 9.31 11.44 -6.70
C LEU A 138 10.81 11.37 -6.97
N ASP A 139 11.54 12.47 -6.73
CA ASP A 139 12.99 12.52 -6.90
C ASP A 139 13.72 11.57 -5.97
N TRP A 140 13.23 11.39 -4.74
CA TRP A 140 13.78 10.39 -3.82
C TRP A 140 13.58 8.96 -4.36
N ALA A 141 12.44 8.64 -4.99
CA ALA A 141 12.23 7.32 -5.57
C ALA A 141 13.17 7.05 -6.76
N ILE A 142 13.50 8.09 -7.53
CA ILE A 142 14.39 8.02 -8.70
C ILE A 142 15.87 7.98 -8.31
N THR A 143 16.28 8.82 -7.35
CA THR A 143 17.71 9.04 -7.02
C THR A 143 18.15 8.36 -5.74
N GLY A 144 17.20 7.98 -4.88
CA GLY A 144 17.45 7.32 -3.60
C GLY A 144 17.74 5.83 -3.74
N PRO A 145 17.58 5.05 -2.66
CA PRO A 145 17.95 3.64 -2.63
C PRO A 145 17.23 2.76 -3.65
N LEU A 146 16.02 3.15 -4.08
CA LEU A 146 15.20 2.37 -5.01
C LEU A 146 15.66 2.47 -6.46
N GLN A 147 16.23 3.62 -6.85
CA GLN A 147 16.73 3.92 -8.19
C GLN A 147 15.76 3.52 -9.31
N PHE A 148 14.46 3.83 -9.14
CA PHE A 148 13.45 3.41 -10.11
C PHE A 148 13.69 4.05 -11.47
N SER A 149 13.58 3.22 -12.52
CA SER A 149 13.33 3.73 -13.86
C SER A 149 11.96 4.41 -13.92
N GLU A 150 11.72 5.20 -14.97
CA GLU A 150 10.44 5.85 -15.21
C GLU A 150 9.27 4.83 -15.19
N GLU A 151 9.44 3.68 -15.85
CA GLU A 151 8.41 2.64 -15.94
C GLU A 151 8.17 1.93 -14.58
N GLN A 152 9.24 1.69 -13.82
CA GLN A 152 9.14 1.10 -12.48
C GLN A 152 8.41 2.06 -11.53
N LEU A 153 8.72 3.36 -11.61
CA LEU A 153 8.06 4.38 -10.82
C LEU A 153 6.59 4.51 -11.20
N ALA A 154 6.26 4.49 -12.50
CA ALA A 154 4.89 4.49 -12.99
C ALA A 154 4.08 3.34 -12.39
N ALA A 155 4.62 2.11 -12.48
CA ALA A 155 3.99 0.93 -11.92
C ALA A 155 3.81 1.00 -10.39
N ALA A 156 4.82 1.53 -9.69
CA ALA A 156 4.78 1.74 -8.24
C ALA A 156 3.70 2.76 -7.82
N VAL A 157 3.63 3.90 -8.53
CA VAL A 157 2.64 4.96 -8.29
C VAL A 157 1.23 4.48 -8.57
N VAL A 158 0.99 3.74 -9.66
CA VAL A 158 -0.34 3.19 -9.96
C VAL A 158 -0.78 2.19 -8.89
N ARG A 159 0.15 1.37 -8.41
CA ARG A 159 -0.16 0.26 -7.49
C ARG A 159 -0.37 0.73 -6.04
N THR A 160 0.44 1.65 -5.56
CA THR A 160 0.42 2.13 -4.16
C THR A 160 0.73 3.63 -4.08
N PRO A 161 -0.15 4.48 -4.63
CA PRO A 161 0.12 5.92 -4.78
C PRO A 161 0.32 6.62 -3.43
N GLU A 162 -0.38 6.21 -2.37
CA GLU A 162 -0.29 6.81 -1.03
C GLU A 162 1.14 6.74 -0.47
N VAL A 163 1.89 5.72 -0.86
CA VAL A 163 3.26 5.49 -0.39
C VAL A 163 4.25 6.36 -1.15
N TYR A 164 4.13 6.39 -2.48
CA TYR A 164 5.11 7.00 -3.37
C TYR A 164 4.90 8.48 -3.62
N LEU A 165 3.66 8.97 -3.54
CA LEU A 165 3.32 10.37 -3.79
C LEU A 165 3.28 11.25 -2.53
N MET A 166 3.47 10.67 -1.34
CA MET A 166 3.41 11.41 -0.07
C MET A 166 4.74 11.44 0.68
N GLU A 167 5.14 10.31 1.29
CA GLU A 167 6.32 10.23 2.16
C GLU A 167 7.10 8.93 1.91
N PRO A 168 7.61 8.69 0.68
CA PRO A 168 8.24 7.41 0.31
C PRO A 168 9.48 7.10 1.14
N GLU A 169 10.32 8.10 1.44
CA GLU A 169 11.52 7.95 2.26
C GLU A 169 11.18 7.42 3.67
N LYS A 170 10.27 8.10 4.35
CA LYS A 170 9.82 7.71 5.70
C LYS A 170 9.16 6.33 5.68
N ASN A 171 8.37 6.01 4.66
CA ASN A 171 7.76 4.70 4.52
C ASN A 171 8.81 3.62 4.29
N PHE A 172 9.85 3.87 3.48
CA PHE A 172 10.97 2.96 3.27
C PHE A 172 11.71 2.68 4.57
N GLU A 173 12.10 3.71 5.32
CA GLU A 173 12.78 3.56 6.60
C GLU A 173 11.94 2.78 7.61
N LYS A 174 10.66 3.15 7.73
CA LYS A 174 9.73 2.51 8.67
C LYS A 174 9.50 1.06 8.29
N ALA A 175 9.15 0.77 7.03
CA ALA A 175 8.89 -0.58 6.55
C ALA A 175 10.12 -1.48 6.69
N ARG A 176 11.32 -0.98 6.38
CA ARG A 176 12.59 -1.70 6.58
C ARG A 176 12.87 -1.97 8.06
N SER A 177 12.64 -1.00 8.93
CA SER A 177 12.93 -1.16 10.38
C SER A 177 12.09 -2.24 11.06
N VAL A 178 10.88 -2.49 10.55
CA VAL A 178 9.96 -3.51 11.07
C VAL A 178 9.93 -4.78 10.22
N ALA A 179 10.67 -4.82 9.11
CA ALA A 179 10.73 -5.99 8.24
C ALA A 179 11.29 -7.21 8.99
N PRO A 180 10.96 -8.44 8.56
CA PRO A 180 11.63 -9.64 9.05
C PRO A 180 13.14 -9.52 8.92
N LYS A 181 13.91 -10.11 9.84
CA LYS A 181 15.38 -10.00 9.88
C LYS A 181 16.07 -10.26 8.53
N ALA A 182 15.53 -11.16 7.72
CA ALA A 182 16.03 -11.50 6.39
C ALA A 182 15.92 -10.36 5.35
N PHE A 183 15.14 -9.31 5.63
CA PHE A 183 14.93 -8.16 4.75
C PHE A 183 15.26 -6.82 5.43
N GLN A 184 15.83 -6.81 6.64
CA GLN A 184 16.21 -5.55 7.30
C GLN A 184 17.47 -4.91 6.69
N ASN A 185 18.30 -5.73 6.02
CA ASN A 185 19.44 -5.24 5.26
C ASN A 185 18.95 -4.36 4.10
N THR A 186 19.59 -3.20 3.90
CA THR A 186 19.18 -2.22 2.90
C THR A 186 19.16 -2.78 1.48
N GLU A 187 20.17 -3.55 1.08
CA GLU A 187 20.27 -4.09 -0.28
C GLU A 187 19.14 -5.08 -0.56
N GLN A 188 18.93 -6.03 0.37
CA GLN A 188 17.85 -7.02 0.27
C GLN A 188 16.46 -6.38 0.31
N PHE A 189 16.30 -5.33 1.13
CA PHE A 189 15.05 -4.58 1.20
C PHE A 189 14.76 -3.83 -0.09
N THR A 190 15.77 -3.15 -0.65
CA THR A 190 15.68 -2.45 -1.92
C THR A 190 15.29 -3.41 -3.04
N GLU A 191 15.97 -4.55 -3.18
CA GLU A 191 15.63 -5.56 -4.19
C GLU A 191 14.17 -6.03 -4.06
N LEU A 192 13.72 -6.28 -2.83
CA LEU A 192 12.34 -6.65 -2.55
C LEU A 192 11.35 -5.53 -2.88
N ALA A 193 11.66 -4.28 -2.53
CA ALA A 193 10.82 -3.12 -2.81
C ALA A 193 10.72 -2.79 -4.30
N THR A 194 11.80 -2.99 -5.06
CA THR A 194 11.82 -2.80 -6.51
C THR A 194 11.02 -3.88 -7.23
N SER A 195 11.10 -5.13 -6.77
CA SER A 195 10.29 -6.22 -7.33
C SER A 195 8.81 -6.14 -6.91
N ASP A 196 8.52 -5.62 -5.72
CA ASP A 196 7.16 -5.47 -5.20
C ASP A 196 6.96 -4.13 -4.48
N PRO A 197 6.48 -3.08 -5.20
CA PRO A 197 6.31 -1.74 -4.65
C PRO A 197 5.38 -1.66 -3.42
N SER A 198 4.50 -2.66 -3.24
CA SER A 198 3.59 -2.69 -2.09
C SER A 198 4.31 -2.88 -0.75
N VAL A 199 5.57 -3.31 -0.77
CA VAL A 199 6.39 -3.57 0.43
C VAL A 199 6.57 -2.32 1.29
N LEU A 200 6.65 -1.12 0.69
CA LEU A 200 6.80 0.11 1.47
C LEU A 200 5.54 0.46 2.28
N SER A 201 4.38 -0.14 1.99
CA SER A 201 3.17 0.00 2.83
C SER A 201 3.24 -0.86 4.12
N LEU A 202 4.17 -1.81 4.19
CA LEU A 202 4.29 -2.78 5.28
C LEU A 202 5.01 -2.16 6.49
N THR A 203 4.31 -1.28 7.20
CA THR A 203 4.88 -0.54 8.32
C THR A 203 4.62 -1.16 9.69
N PHE A 204 4.19 -2.43 9.73
CA PHE A 204 3.94 -3.18 10.95
C PHE A 204 4.38 -4.66 10.86
N ASN A 205 4.80 -5.25 11.98
CA ASN A 205 5.14 -6.67 12.06
C ASN A 205 4.60 -7.30 13.35
N CYS A 206 3.56 -8.12 13.21
CA CYS A 206 2.89 -8.78 14.34
C CYS A 206 3.77 -9.80 15.08
N VAL A 207 4.85 -10.32 14.47
CA VAL A 207 5.70 -11.31 15.14
C VAL A 207 6.42 -10.69 16.35
N ASP A 208 6.88 -9.46 16.20
CA ASP A 208 7.70 -8.79 17.21
C ASP A 208 6.87 -7.97 18.20
N SER A 209 5.69 -7.49 17.79
CA SER A 209 4.89 -6.52 18.54
C SER A 209 3.49 -7.01 18.96
N GLY A 210 3.12 -8.25 18.59
CA GLY A 210 1.78 -8.77 18.80
C GLY A 210 0.77 -8.28 17.75
N CYS A 211 -0.45 -8.83 17.77
CA CYS A 211 -1.49 -8.47 16.80
C CYS A 211 -2.22 -7.19 17.22
N ASN A 212 -2.09 -6.12 16.42
CA ASN A 212 -2.74 -4.82 16.65
C ASN A 212 -3.81 -4.47 15.59
N SER A 213 -4.42 -5.47 14.95
CA SER A 213 -5.42 -5.28 13.88
C SER A 213 -4.92 -4.50 12.64
N GLU A 214 -3.61 -4.32 12.49
CA GLU A 214 -2.94 -3.67 11.35
C GLU A 214 -2.65 -4.65 10.19
N CYS A 215 -3.56 -5.61 9.95
CA CYS A 215 -3.31 -6.72 9.00
C CYS A 215 -3.08 -6.24 7.55
N GLY A 216 -3.61 -5.06 7.18
CA GLY A 216 -3.36 -4.45 5.87
C GLY A 216 -1.89 -4.10 5.64
N ASN A 217 -1.21 -3.62 6.69
CA ASN A 217 0.16 -3.09 6.65
C ASN A 217 1.17 -4.04 7.32
N CYS A 218 0.78 -5.30 7.52
CA CYS A 218 1.57 -6.26 8.28
C CYS A 218 2.41 -7.21 7.41
N TRP A 219 3.69 -7.36 7.73
CA TRP A 219 4.62 -8.31 7.11
C TRP A 219 4.14 -9.76 7.13
N VAL A 220 3.53 -10.22 8.24
CA VAL A 220 3.00 -11.60 8.32
C VAL A 220 1.87 -11.82 7.31
N SER A 221 1.00 -10.83 7.15
CA SER A 221 -0.11 -10.92 6.19
C SER A 221 0.40 -10.87 4.75
N TYR A 222 1.46 -10.10 4.50
CA TYR A 222 2.15 -10.07 3.22
C TYR A 222 2.74 -11.43 2.84
N ASP A 223 3.50 -12.06 3.74
CA ASP A 223 4.13 -13.36 3.51
C ASP A 223 3.09 -14.45 3.22
N ASN A 224 1.99 -14.45 3.97
CA ASN A 224 0.89 -15.39 3.75
C ASN A 224 0.25 -15.23 2.36
N ARG A 225 0.06 -13.98 1.88
CA ARG A 225 -0.47 -13.72 0.53
C ARG A 225 0.49 -14.17 -0.56
N LYS A 226 1.80 -14.02 -0.37
CA LYS A 226 2.80 -14.50 -1.33
C LYS A 226 2.79 -16.01 -1.45
N ARG A 227 2.70 -16.74 -0.33
CA ARG A 227 2.63 -18.21 -0.33
C ARG A 227 1.40 -18.73 -1.07
N ILE A 228 0.22 -18.16 -0.82
CA ILE A 228 -1.03 -18.60 -1.47
C ILE A 228 -0.99 -18.43 -3.00
N LYS A 229 -0.26 -17.42 -3.50
CA LYS A 229 -0.15 -17.14 -4.94
C LYS A 229 0.83 -18.05 -5.67
N GLN A 230 1.69 -18.78 -4.95
CA GLN A 230 2.48 -19.84 -5.54
C GLN A 230 1.65 -21.12 -5.41
N PRO A 231 0.96 -21.60 -6.46
CA PRO A 231 0.38 -22.93 -6.39
C PRO A 231 1.53 -23.87 -6.10
N ASP A 232 1.47 -24.56 -4.97
CA ASP A 232 2.49 -25.52 -4.60
C ASP A 232 2.63 -26.50 -5.77
N ILE A 233 3.73 -26.38 -6.50
CA ILE A 233 4.19 -27.41 -7.43
C ILE A 233 4.72 -28.50 -6.49
N PHE A 234 3.79 -29.26 -5.91
CA PHE A 234 4.10 -30.52 -5.27
C PHE A 234 4.42 -31.51 -6.39
N ASP A 235 5.71 -31.65 -6.68
CA ASP A 235 6.27 -32.82 -7.38
C ASP A 235 6.22 -34.07 -6.48
#